data_AF-A0A380TK87-F1
#
_entry.id   AF-A0A380TK87-F1
#
_cell.length_a   1.000
_cell.length_b   1.000
_cell.length_c   1.000
_cell.angle_alpha   90.00
_cell.angle_beta   90.00
_cell.angle_gamma   90.00
#
_symmetry.space_group_name_H-M   'P 1'
#
loop_
_entity.id
_entity.type
_entity.pdbx_description
1 polymer ?
#
loop_
_entity_poly.entity_id
_entity_poly.type
_entity_poly.pdbx_seq_one_letter_code
_entity_poly.pdbx_strand_id
1 'polypeptide(L)'
;MSEARYALTDALPPGTYRWRVATIDKRGEEGPFSDPQRLRVPQPGPVPEQPDLSDEAMVIRWPAGLAGDRFRFQMARDNAFTDVVVDRETTEPSIKLERPDGGVVFIRVQTIDAAGEASAFSAPQRIELPSDPLWLISVPILSVLLALILL
;
A
#
# COMPACT_ATOMS: atom_id res chain seq x y z
N MET A 1 -1.91 13.43 -36.47
CA MET A 1 -1.16 12.16 -36.58
C MET A 1 -1.64 11.27 -35.45
N SER A 2 -2.19 10.09 -35.74
CA SER A 2 -2.60 9.14 -34.70
C SER A 2 -1.38 8.35 -34.23
N GLU A 3 -1.16 8.30 -32.93
CA GLU A 3 -0.11 7.49 -32.33
C GLU A 3 -0.53 6.02 -32.29
N ALA A 4 0.33 5.11 -32.76
CA ALA A 4 0.07 3.67 -32.65
C ALA A 4 0.30 3.23 -31.20
N ARG A 5 -0.74 2.70 -30.54
CA ARG A 5 -0.68 2.22 -29.16
C ARG A 5 -1.18 0.78 -29.11
N TYR A 6 -0.49 -0.04 -28.34
CA TYR A 6 -0.92 -1.39 -28.01
C TYR A 6 -0.99 -1.52 -26.49
N ALA A 7 -2.15 -1.88 -25.95
CA ALA A 7 -2.35 -2.12 -24.53
C ALA A 7 -2.36 -3.62 -24.28
N LEU A 8 -1.57 -4.08 -23.31
CA LEU A 8 -1.65 -5.44 -22.82
C LEU A 8 -2.96 -5.63 -22.07
N THR A 9 -3.65 -6.73 -22.34
CA THR A 9 -4.91 -7.09 -21.66
C THR A 9 -4.65 -7.60 -20.25
N ASP A 10 -3.55 -8.32 -20.06
CA ASP A 10 -3.14 -8.89 -18.77
C ASP A 10 -1.89 -8.18 -18.23
N ALA A 11 -1.80 -8.10 -16.90
CA ALA A 11 -0.61 -7.62 -16.23
C ALA A 11 0.55 -8.61 -16.46
N LEU A 12 1.73 -8.08 -16.79
CA LEU A 12 2.94 -8.88 -16.87
C LEU A 12 3.38 -9.28 -15.46
N PRO A 13 3.73 -10.56 -15.23
CA PRO A 13 4.44 -10.94 -14.02
C PRO A 13 5.72 -10.12 -13.83
N PRO A 14 6.22 -9.96 -12.58
CA PRO A 14 7.52 -9.37 -12.34
C PRO A 14 8.63 -10.08 -13.13
N GLY A 15 9.50 -9.31 -13.77
CA GLY A 15 10.53 -9.86 -14.63
C GLY A 15 11.17 -8.85 -15.57
N THR A 16 12.12 -9.33 -16.36
CA THR A 16 12.72 -8.55 -17.45
C THR A 16 12.25 -9.10 -18.78
N TYR A 17 11.52 -8.27 -19.51
CA TYR A 17 10.98 -8.57 -20.82
C TYR A 17 11.78 -7.87 -21.91
N ARG A 18 11.73 -8.43 -23.11
CA ARG A 18 12.17 -7.77 -24.34
C ARG A 18 10.99 -7.71 -25.29
N TRP A 19 10.76 -6.56 -25.87
CA TRP A 19 9.71 -6.36 -26.87
C TRP A 19 10.26 -5.67 -28.11
N ARG A 20 9.63 -5.90 -29.24
CA ARG A 20 9.96 -5.31 -30.54
C ARG A 20 8.68 -5.23 -31.36
N VAL A 21 8.65 -4.35 -32.35
CA VAL A 21 7.48 -4.15 -33.20
C VAL A 21 7.87 -4.33 -34.67
N ALA A 22 6.96 -4.89 -35.47
CA ALA A 22 7.06 -4.94 -36.91
C ALA A 22 5.83 -4.27 -37.52
N THR A 23 5.97 -3.73 -38.73
CA THR A 23 4.84 -3.25 -39.51
C THR A 23 4.17 -4.41 -40.23
N ILE A 24 2.84 -4.36 -40.37
CA ILE A 24 2.08 -5.29 -41.22
C ILE A 24 1.46 -4.45 -42.33
N ASP A 25 1.69 -4.82 -43.58
CA ASP A 25 1.16 -4.09 -44.73
C ASP A 25 -0.33 -4.43 -45.00
N LYS A 26 -0.93 -3.81 -46.03
CA LYS A 26 -2.35 -4.04 -46.36
C LYS A 26 -2.65 -5.45 -46.90
N ARG A 27 -1.62 -6.20 -47.29
CA ARG A 27 -1.71 -7.58 -47.77
C ARG A 27 -1.44 -8.59 -46.65
N GLY A 28 -1.09 -8.10 -45.44
CA GLY A 28 -0.75 -8.94 -44.29
C GLY A 28 0.73 -9.33 -44.24
N GLU A 29 1.58 -8.72 -45.08
CA GLU A 29 3.01 -9.01 -45.09
C GLU A 29 3.71 -8.29 -43.93
N GLU A 30 4.47 -9.05 -43.14
CA GLU A 30 5.25 -8.54 -42.02
C GLU A 30 6.58 -7.94 -42.52
N GLY A 31 6.83 -6.68 -42.16
CA GLY A 31 8.12 -6.02 -42.37
C GLY A 31 9.15 -6.44 -41.32
N PRO A 32 10.39 -5.93 -41.38
CA PRO A 32 11.39 -6.24 -40.38
C PRO A 32 10.97 -5.74 -39.00
N PHE A 33 11.30 -6.52 -37.97
CA PHE A 33 11.17 -6.07 -36.59
C PHE A 33 12.17 -4.96 -36.26
N SER A 34 11.76 -4.06 -35.37
CA SER A 34 12.64 -3.13 -34.68
C SER A 34 13.69 -3.86 -33.83
N ASP A 35 14.70 -3.12 -33.40
CA ASP A 35 15.60 -3.59 -32.34
C ASP A 35 14.81 -3.94 -31.06
N PRO A 36 15.27 -4.95 -30.28
CA PRO A 36 14.61 -5.32 -29.04
C PRO A 36 14.79 -4.23 -27.98
N GLN A 37 13.68 -3.77 -27.42
CA GLN A 37 13.63 -2.86 -26.28
C GLN A 37 13.44 -3.66 -24.99
N ARG A 38 14.09 -3.22 -23.89
CA ARG A 38 13.95 -3.84 -22.58
C ARG A 38 12.81 -3.20 -21.79
N LEU A 39 12.02 -4.02 -21.11
CA LEU A 39 11.00 -3.60 -20.16
C LEU A 39 11.23 -4.36 -18.84
N ARG A 40 11.44 -3.64 -17.74
CA ARG A 40 11.50 -4.23 -16.41
C ARG A 40 10.16 -4.03 -15.71
N VAL A 41 9.59 -5.13 -15.24
CA VAL A 41 8.44 -5.13 -14.34
C VAL A 41 8.99 -5.46 -12.95
N PRO A 42 9.05 -4.49 -12.02
CA PRO A 42 9.62 -4.72 -10.70
C PRO A 42 8.78 -5.73 -9.89
N GLN A 43 9.43 -6.40 -8.93
CA GLN A 43 8.70 -7.18 -7.93
C GLN A 43 7.80 -6.24 -7.11
N PRO A 44 6.59 -6.65 -6.74
CA PRO A 44 5.78 -5.89 -5.80
C PRO A 44 6.44 -5.90 -4.41
N GLY A 45 6.23 -4.83 -3.66
CA GLY A 45 6.62 -4.76 -2.27
C GLY A 45 5.82 -5.71 -1.39
N PRO A 46 6.29 -5.95 -0.16
CA PRO A 46 5.62 -6.87 0.76
C PRO A 46 4.25 -6.32 1.13
N VAL A 47 3.24 -7.19 1.13
CA VAL A 47 1.88 -6.83 1.53
C VAL A 47 1.85 -6.65 3.05
N PRO A 48 1.38 -5.51 3.57
CA PRO A 48 1.24 -5.33 5.01
C PRO A 48 0.21 -6.29 5.61
N GLU A 49 0.47 -6.71 6.83
CA GLU A 49 -0.48 -7.45 7.65
C GLU A 49 -1.58 -6.51 8.16
N GLN A 50 -2.63 -7.09 8.77
CA GLN A 50 -3.65 -6.28 9.43
C GLN A 50 -3.02 -5.48 10.59
N PRO A 51 -3.26 -4.16 10.68
CA PRO A 51 -2.72 -3.34 11.76
C PRO A 51 -3.22 -3.79 13.14
N ASP A 52 -2.32 -3.73 14.11
CA ASP A 52 -2.61 -3.89 15.52
C ASP A 52 -2.84 -2.50 16.12
N LEU A 53 -4.05 -2.24 16.61
CA LEU A 53 -4.51 -0.94 17.11
C LEU A 53 -4.70 -0.99 18.63
N SER A 54 -3.95 -0.17 19.35
CA SER A 54 -4.17 0.16 20.77
C SER A 54 -4.68 1.60 20.92
N ASP A 55 -4.98 2.02 22.14
CA ASP A 55 -5.47 3.37 22.43
C ASP A 55 -4.44 4.48 22.12
N GLU A 56 -3.15 4.16 22.13
CA GLU A 56 -2.07 5.12 21.92
C GLU A 56 -1.33 4.93 20.58
N ALA A 57 -1.38 3.73 20.00
CA ALA A 57 -0.53 3.40 18.88
C ALA A 57 -1.20 2.47 17.86
N MET A 58 -0.68 2.53 16.64
CA MET A 58 -0.94 1.54 15.62
C MET A 58 0.37 0.92 15.15
N VAL A 59 0.45 -0.41 15.18
CA VAL A 59 1.61 -1.18 14.71
C VAL A 59 1.23 -1.94 13.45
N ILE A 60 1.94 -1.68 12.36
CA ILE A 60 1.79 -2.42 11.11
C ILE A 60 3.05 -3.26 10.90
N ARG A 61 2.86 -4.51 10.49
CA ARG A 61 3.93 -5.47 10.19
C ARG A 61 3.81 -5.91 8.74
N TRP A 62 4.90 -6.42 8.19
CA TRP A 62 4.92 -7.05 6.87
C TRP A 62 5.99 -8.15 6.84
N PRO A 63 5.97 -9.06 5.86
CA PRO A 63 6.99 -10.08 5.71
C PRO A 63 8.41 -9.51 5.70
N ALA A 64 9.31 -10.16 6.42
CA ALA A 64 10.73 -9.78 6.44
C ALA A 64 11.37 -9.90 5.05
N GLY A 65 12.31 -9.00 4.79
CA GLY A 65 13.15 -9.00 3.59
C GLY A 65 14.44 -9.78 3.79
N LEU A 66 15.38 -9.59 2.87
CA LEU A 66 16.73 -10.12 2.97
C LEU A 66 17.57 -9.26 3.94
N ALA A 67 18.71 -9.82 4.37
CA ALA A 67 19.64 -9.09 5.21
C ALA A 67 20.18 -7.84 4.49
N GLY A 68 20.05 -6.67 5.12
CA GLY A 68 20.44 -5.38 4.56
C GLY A 68 19.33 -4.64 3.80
N ASP A 69 18.17 -5.28 3.63
CA ASP A 69 16.99 -4.59 3.11
C ASP A 69 16.48 -3.55 4.10
N ARG A 70 15.94 -2.46 3.56
CA ARG A 70 15.12 -1.48 4.27
C ARG A 70 13.77 -1.37 3.59
N PHE A 71 12.82 -0.72 4.24
CA PHE A 71 11.46 -0.60 3.75
C PHE A 71 11.05 0.86 3.74
N ARG A 72 10.33 1.30 2.70
CA ARG A 72 9.58 2.55 2.73
C ARG A 72 8.11 2.23 2.91
N PHE A 73 7.53 2.71 4.01
CA PHE A 73 6.11 2.66 4.31
C PHE A 73 5.45 3.98 3.92
N GLN A 74 4.29 3.90 3.28
CA GLN A 74 3.43 5.05 3.04
C GLN A 74 2.01 4.81 3.55
N MET A 75 1.42 5.87 4.11
CA MET A 75 0.00 5.98 4.41
C MET A 75 -0.58 7.23 3.75
N ALA A 76 -1.74 7.11 3.12
CA ALA A 76 -2.44 8.19 2.44
C ALA A 76 -3.93 8.22 2.79
N ARG A 77 -4.56 9.38 2.59
CA ARG A 77 -6.03 9.54 2.73
C ARG A 77 -6.79 9.07 1.50
N ASP A 78 -6.11 8.88 0.37
CA ASP A 78 -6.70 8.42 -0.89
C ASP A 78 -5.94 7.23 -1.50
N ASN A 79 -6.66 6.42 -2.29
CA ASN A 79 -6.11 5.21 -2.92
C ASN A 79 -5.03 5.49 -3.98
N ALA A 80 -5.00 6.71 -4.54
CA ALA A 80 -3.99 7.08 -5.54
C ALA A 80 -2.69 7.56 -4.88
N PHE A 81 -2.64 7.67 -3.55
CA PHE A 81 -1.51 8.20 -2.78
C PHE A 81 -1.14 9.62 -3.23
N THR A 82 -2.15 10.48 -3.41
CA THR A 82 -1.98 11.90 -3.73
C THR A 82 -1.84 12.74 -2.47
N ASP A 83 -2.55 12.35 -1.41
CA ASP A 83 -2.51 12.93 -0.06
C ASP A 83 -1.83 11.95 0.91
N VAL A 84 -0.50 11.94 0.86
CA VAL A 84 0.35 11.09 1.72
C VAL A 84 0.53 11.78 3.07
N VAL A 85 0.06 11.11 4.12
CA VAL A 85 0.13 11.61 5.52
C VAL A 85 1.29 10.99 6.30
N VAL A 86 1.82 9.85 5.86
CA VAL A 86 3.05 9.23 6.40
C VAL A 86 3.90 8.71 5.25
N ASP A 87 5.18 9.06 5.23
CA ASP A 87 6.22 8.44 4.40
C ASP A 87 7.46 8.26 5.27
N ARG A 88 7.83 7.01 5.57
CA ARG A 88 8.96 6.69 6.45
C ARG A 88 9.73 5.50 5.94
N GLU A 89 11.06 5.58 6.06
CA GLU A 89 11.94 4.43 5.88
C GLU A 89 12.25 3.76 7.22
N THR A 90 12.36 2.43 7.23
CA THR A 90 12.68 1.62 8.41
C THR A 90 13.51 0.41 8.00
N THR A 91 14.42 -0.03 8.87
CA THR A 91 15.17 -1.28 8.71
C THR A 91 14.44 -2.47 9.32
N GLU A 92 13.41 -2.23 10.13
CA GLU A 92 12.58 -3.27 10.71
C GLU A 92 11.40 -3.59 9.77
N PRO A 93 10.93 -4.85 9.73
CA PRO A 93 9.75 -5.23 8.94
C PRO A 93 8.44 -4.80 9.62
N SER A 94 8.45 -3.62 10.24
CA SER A 94 7.32 -3.04 10.94
C SER A 94 7.46 -1.53 11.07
N ILE A 95 6.33 -0.88 11.34
CA ILE A 95 6.29 0.52 11.73
C ILE A 95 5.30 0.69 12.89
N LYS A 96 5.71 1.50 13.86
CA LYS A 96 4.84 1.99 14.93
C LYS A 96 4.51 3.46 14.68
N LEU A 97 3.23 3.76 14.66
CA LEU A 97 2.67 5.09 14.52
C LEU A 97 1.91 5.43 15.81
N GLU A 98 1.82 6.73 16.12
CA GLU A 98 0.78 7.20 17.05
C GLU A 98 -0.59 6.85 16.48
N ARG A 99 -1.57 6.58 17.35
CA ARG A 99 -2.93 6.25 16.92
C ARG A 99 -3.45 7.36 15.98
N PRO A 100 -3.72 7.06 14.69
CA PRO A 100 -4.26 8.06 13.80
C PRO A 100 -5.72 8.34 14.12
N ASP A 101 -6.20 9.51 13.70
CA ASP A 101 -7.63 9.81 13.73
C ASP A 101 -8.43 8.73 12.99
N GLY A 102 -9.65 8.48 13.47
CA GLY A 102 -10.58 7.56 12.81
C GLY A 102 -10.88 7.95 11.36
N GLY A 103 -11.32 6.98 10.57
CA GLY A 103 -11.62 7.14 9.15
C GLY A 103 -10.92 6.13 8.27
N VAL A 104 -10.95 6.36 6.95
CA VAL A 104 -10.35 5.46 5.98
C VAL A 104 -8.97 5.96 5.57
N VAL A 105 -7.99 5.06 5.61
CA VAL A 105 -6.63 5.31 5.11
C VAL A 105 -6.20 4.18 4.17
N PHE A 106 -5.20 4.46 3.34
CA PHE A 106 -4.59 3.51 2.43
C PHE A 106 -3.11 3.37 2.76
N ILE A 107 -2.64 2.14 2.93
CA ILE A 107 -1.24 1.85 3.26
C ILE A 107 -0.58 1.03 2.15
N ARG A 108 0.73 1.23 1.97
CA ARG A 108 1.56 0.42 1.07
C ARG A 108 3.01 0.41 1.52
N VAL A 109 3.74 -0.63 1.15
CA VAL A 109 5.17 -0.80 1.49
C VAL A 109 5.95 -1.18 0.24
N GLN A 110 7.16 -0.67 0.11
CA GLN A 110 8.16 -1.18 -0.84
C GLN A 110 9.42 -1.59 -0.09
N THR A 111 10.10 -2.61 -0.61
CA THR A 111 11.45 -2.96 -0.17
C THR A 111 12.44 -2.09 -0.94
N ILE A 112 13.49 -1.67 -0.27
CA ILE A 112 14.68 -1.07 -0.86
C ILE A 112 15.84 -1.97 -0.48
N ASP A 113 16.45 -2.60 -1.48
CA ASP A 113 17.50 -3.59 -1.22
C ASP A 113 18.80 -2.94 -0.69
N ALA A 114 19.76 -3.80 -0.34
CA ALA A 114 21.08 -3.36 0.14
C ALA A 114 21.86 -2.51 -0.88
N ALA A 115 21.57 -2.64 -2.18
CA ALA A 115 22.16 -1.81 -3.24
C ALA A 115 21.42 -0.47 -3.43
N GLY A 116 20.27 -0.30 -2.76
CA GLY A 116 19.43 0.88 -2.84
C GLY A 116 18.37 0.83 -3.94
N GLU A 117 18.18 -0.32 -4.59
CA GLU A 117 17.16 -0.49 -5.61
C GLU A 117 15.80 -0.75 -4.94
N ALA A 118 14.78 0.02 -5.35
CA ALA A 118 13.44 -0.15 -4.83
C ALA A 118 12.63 -1.17 -5.64
N SER A 119 11.85 -2.00 -4.94
CA SER A 119 10.74 -2.73 -5.53
C SER A 119 9.63 -1.75 -5.97
N ALA A 120 8.61 -2.24 -6.67
CA ALA A 120 7.35 -1.50 -6.67
C ALA A 120 6.78 -1.46 -5.24
N PHE A 121 5.89 -0.53 -4.97
CA PHE A 121 5.04 -0.64 -3.79
C PHE A 121 4.12 -1.86 -3.89
N SER A 122 3.73 -2.40 -2.74
CA SER A 122 2.61 -3.34 -2.64
C SER A 122 1.35 -2.70 -3.21
N ALA A 123 0.35 -3.53 -3.53
CA ALA A 123 -0.98 -3.02 -3.79
C ALA A 123 -1.46 -2.19 -2.58
N PRO A 124 -2.20 -1.07 -2.82
CA PRO A 124 -2.84 -0.32 -1.76
C PRO A 124 -3.72 -1.22 -0.89
N GLN A 125 -3.51 -1.17 0.42
CA GLN A 125 -4.39 -1.81 1.38
C GLN A 125 -5.24 -0.74 2.07
N ARG A 126 -6.56 -0.87 1.93
CA ARG A 126 -7.53 0.00 2.61
C ARG A 126 -7.70 -0.45 4.06
N ILE A 127 -7.57 0.48 5.00
CA ILE A 127 -7.79 0.28 6.43
C ILE A 127 -8.89 1.23 6.89
N GLU A 128 -9.80 0.72 7.71
CA GLU A 128 -10.82 1.50 8.40
C GLU A 128 -10.43 1.62 9.87
N LEU A 129 -10.15 2.84 10.32
CA LEU A 129 -9.76 3.17 11.67
C LEU A 129 -11.01 3.56 12.47
N PRO A 130 -11.24 2.94 13.64
CA PRO A 130 -12.34 3.32 14.52
C PRO A 130 -12.25 4.81 14.87
N SER A 131 -13.38 5.51 14.83
CA SER A 131 -13.50 6.83 15.43
C SER A 131 -13.63 6.67 16.94
N ASP A 132 -12.87 7.42 17.74
CA ASP A 132 -13.08 7.40 19.19
C ASP A 132 -14.52 7.85 19.51
N PRO A 133 -15.30 7.05 20.28
CA PRO A 133 -16.64 7.43 20.66
C PRO A 133 -16.56 8.54 21.73
N LEU A 134 -16.57 9.80 21.28
CA LEU A 134 -16.57 11.00 22.13
C LEU A 134 -17.77 11.07 23.12
N TRP A 135 -18.77 10.19 23.00
CA TRP A 135 -19.93 10.13 23.89
C TRP A 135 -19.73 9.26 25.15
N LEU A 136 -18.63 8.50 25.26
CA LEU A 136 -18.33 7.71 26.47
C LEU A 136 -17.80 8.57 27.64
N ILE A 137 -17.47 9.84 27.42
CA ILE A 137 -17.02 10.77 28.48
C ILE A 137 -18.21 11.59 29.06
N SER A 138 -19.44 11.36 28.60
CA SER A 138 -20.63 12.05 29.14
C SER A 138 -21.74 11.07 29.53
N VAL A 139 -21.49 10.24 30.54
CA VAL A 139 -22.54 9.93 31.51
C VAL A 139 -21.96 10.21 32.91
N PRO A 140 -22.24 11.38 33.51
CA PRO A 140 -21.97 11.55 34.93
C PRO A 140 -22.76 10.50 35.69
N ILE A 141 -22.09 9.90 36.66
CA ILE A 141 -22.62 8.96 37.65
C ILE A 141 -23.94 9.53 38.21
N LEU A 142 -25.08 9.04 37.71
CA LEU A 142 -26.39 9.28 38.31
C LEU A 142 -27.13 7.95 38.43
N SER A 143 -26.73 7.17 39.43
CA SER A 143 -27.57 6.19 40.13
C SER A 143 -26.88 5.75 41.43
N VAL A 144 -26.55 6.73 42.28
CA VAL A 144 -26.63 6.51 43.73
C VAL A 144 -28.02 6.97 44.12
N LEU A 145 -28.97 6.04 44.26
CA LEU A 145 -30.21 6.12 45.07
C LEU A 145 -31.23 5.06 44.61
N LEU A 146 -31.19 3.85 45.18
CA LEU A 146 -32.36 3.20 45.77
C LEU A 146 -31.94 1.96 46.58
N ALA A 147 -31.34 2.18 47.75
CA ALA A 147 -31.48 1.26 48.86
C ALA A 147 -32.62 1.78 49.75
N LEU A 148 -33.40 0.86 50.32
CA LEU A 148 -34.64 1.04 51.07
C LEU A 148 -35.90 1.30 50.23
N ILE A 149 -36.64 0.22 49.93
CA ILE A 149 -37.97 -0.03 50.52
C ILE A 149 -38.20 -1.55 50.39
N LEU A 150 -37.96 -2.26 51.48
CA LEU A 150 -38.67 -3.49 51.88
C LEU A 150 -38.56 -3.54 53.40
N LEU A 151 -39.48 -2.83 54.03
CA LEU A 151 -39.89 -2.97 55.42
C LEU A 151 -41.42 -2.99 55.39
#